data_AF-U9TAP5-F1
#
_entry.id   AF-U9TAP5-F1
#
_cell.length_a   1.000
_cell.length_b   1.000
_cell.length_c   1.000
_cell.angle_alpha   90.00
_cell.angle_beta   90.00
_cell.angle_gamma   90.00
#
_symmetry.space_group_name_H-M   'P 1'
#
loop_
_entity.id
_entity.type
_entity.pdbx_description
1 polymer ?
#
loop_
_entity_poly.entity_id
_entity_poly.type
_entity_poly.pdbx_seq_one_letter_code
_entity_poly.pdbx_strand_id
1 'polypeptide(L)'
;MDDPIEYYGKCEECKQENTGDKYCKACNVKHFQQNFKNWTSGNNDIDKFIQDTQLTANFYDQVLEWIPYDKLYNINYISKDGFGKVYRAKWIDGYINRWDNINENWERFNSNGFVTLKSLNNSENVTLEFINEIIMHLKTRMPGKNLIVRVYGITQDPEAKNYMMVLSYAENGSLRNDLDRNYYELTWEAKLKYLLHITLGLQSIHENELIHRDLHIGNILSFGNKSFENQVMVTGMGLCKPAILENTKNSIYGVLPYVAPE
;
A
#
# COMPACT_ATOMS: atom_id res chain seq x y z
N MET A 1 1.88 15.68 -20.48
CA MET A 1 3.24 15.17 -20.78
C MET A 1 3.04 13.68 -21.00
N ASP A 2 3.22 13.21 -22.23
CA ASP A 2 3.19 11.77 -22.51
C ASP A 2 4.35 11.12 -21.76
N ASP A 3 4.03 10.22 -20.84
CA ASP A 3 5.01 9.42 -20.10
C ASP A 3 5.79 8.59 -21.14
N PRO A 4 7.14 8.63 -21.17
CA PRO A 4 7.89 7.78 -22.09
C PRO A 4 7.52 6.33 -21.81
N ILE A 5 7.00 5.62 -22.82
CA ILE A 5 6.68 4.19 -22.73
C ILE A 5 7.96 3.46 -22.33
N GLU A 6 8.06 3.12 -21.04
CA GLU A 6 9.18 2.39 -20.50
C GLU A 6 9.11 0.98 -21.10
N TYR A 7 10.10 0.64 -21.93
CA TYR A 7 10.10 -0.64 -22.66
C TYR A 7 10.49 -1.78 -21.71
N TYR A 8 9.50 -2.51 -21.20
CA TYR A 8 9.69 -3.67 -20.31
C TYR A 8 9.91 -5.02 -21.03
N GLY A 9 10.18 -4.98 -22.34
CA GLY A 9 10.38 -6.17 -23.15
C GLY A 9 9.08 -6.94 -23.46
N LYS A 10 9.24 -8.15 -24.00
CA LYS A 10 8.11 -9.04 -24.37
C LYS A 10 7.92 -10.14 -23.34
N CYS A 11 6.66 -10.51 -23.11
CA CYS A 11 6.27 -11.63 -22.27
C CYS A 11 6.80 -12.95 -22.81
N GLU A 12 7.35 -13.79 -21.93
CA GLU A 12 7.86 -15.11 -22.30
C GLU A 12 6.75 -16.08 -22.72
N GLU A 13 5.54 -15.94 -22.15
CA GLU A 13 4.39 -16.82 -22.39
C GLU A 13 3.65 -16.45 -23.69
N CYS A 14 3.13 -15.21 -23.80
CA CYS A 14 2.27 -14.81 -24.92
C CYS A 14 2.96 -13.96 -26.00
N LYS A 15 4.23 -13.59 -25.82
CA LYS A 15 5.03 -12.75 -26.74
C LYS A 15 4.50 -11.32 -26.97
N GLN A 16 3.46 -10.89 -26.26
CA GLN A 16 2.99 -9.50 -26.23
C GLN A 16 3.93 -8.63 -25.37
N GLU A 17 3.80 -7.31 -25.46
CA GLU A 17 4.58 -6.38 -24.63
C GLU A 17 4.19 -6.51 -23.16
N ASN A 18 5.20 -6.43 -22.28
CA ASN A 18 4.98 -6.40 -20.84
C ASN A 18 4.47 -5.01 -20.42
N THR A 19 3.58 -4.98 -19.41
CA THR A 19 3.11 -3.74 -18.80
C THR A 19 4.00 -3.25 -17.67
N GLY A 20 4.93 -4.10 -17.19
CA GLY A 20 5.92 -3.79 -16.18
C GLY A 20 7.11 -4.76 -16.22
N ASP A 21 8.15 -4.51 -15.43
CA ASP A 21 9.32 -5.39 -15.36
C ASP A 21 8.89 -6.84 -15.03
N LYS A 22 9.08 -7.74 -16.00
CA LYS A 22 8.63 -9.15 -15.97
C LYS A 22 7.14 -9.33 -15.62
N TYR A 23 6.30 -8.34 -15.90
CA TYR A 23 4.86 -8.37 -15.63
C TYR A 23 4.06 -8.24 -16.94
N CYS A 24 3.32 -9.27 -17.29
CA CYS A 24 2.42 -9.26 -18.44
C CYS A 24 0.96 -9.27 -17.96
N LYS A 25 0.28 -8.13 -18.05
CA LYS A 25 -1.13 -8.01 -17.68
C LYS A 25 -2.03 -9.04 -18.36
N ALA A 26 -1.86 -9.27 -19.66
CA ALA A 26 -2.72 -10.19 -20.41
C ALA A 26 -2.61 -11.65 -19.92
N CYS A 27 -1.41 -12.11 -19.57
CA CYS A 27 -1.19 -13.43 -18.98
C CYS A 27 -1.64 -13.48 -17.52
N ASN A 28 -1.24 -12.51 -16.71
CA ASN A 28 -1.55 -12.50 -15.28
C ASN A 28 -3.05 -12.43 -15.01
N VAL A 29 -3.83 -11.70 -15.83
CA VAL A 29 -5.30 -11.73 -15.79
C VAL A 29 -5.85 -13.16 -15.87
N LYS A 30 -5.33 -13.99 -16.78
CA LYS A 30 -5.77 -15.38 -16.94
C LYS A 30 -5.37 -16.23 -15.73
N HIS A 31 -4.13 -16.08 -15.24
CA HIS A 31 -3.62 -16.78 -14.06
C HIS A 31 -4.44 -16.44 -12.81
N PHE A 32 -4.80 -15.17 -12.63
CA PHE A 32 -5.68 -14.73 -11.55
C PHE A 32 -7.08 -15.35 -11.68
N GLN A 33 -7.70 -15.26 -12.87
CA GLN A 33 -9.04 -15.83 -13.10
C GLN A 33 -9.12 -17.32 -12.81
N GLN A 34 -8.09 -18.09 -13.16
CA GLN A 34 -8.01 -19.52 -12.86
C GLN A 34 -7.95 -19.80 -11.35
N ASN A 35 -7.38 -18.86 -10.57
CA ASN A 35 -7.19 -18.98 -9.13
C ASN A 35 -8.35 -18.41 -8.29
N PHE A 36 -9.29 -17.66 -8.86
CA PHE A 36 -10.39 -17.03 -8.09
C PHE A 36 -11.26 -18.03 -7.32
N LYS A 37 -11.37 -19.27 -7.79
CA LYS A 37 -12.11 -20.34 -7.10
C LYS A 37 -11.37 -20.96 -5.91
N ASN A 38 -10.07 -20.66 -5.74
CA ASN A 38 -9.21 -21.30 -4.74
C ASN A 38 -9.14 -20.53 -3.42
N TRP A 39 -9.73 -19.34 -3.34
CA TRP A 39 -9.79 -18.54 -2.13
C TRP A 39 -11.10 -17.76 -2.05
N THR A 40 -11.52 -17.41 -0.85
CA THR A 40 -12.62 -16.47 -0.59
C THR A 40 -12.38 -15.82 0.76
N SER A 41 -12.81 -14.56 0.90
CA SER A 41 -12.88 -13.87 2.18
C SER A 41 -14.15 -14.20 2.97
N GLY A 42 -15.08 -14.97 2.38
CA GLY A 42 -16.43 -15.15 2.89
C GLY A 42 -17.35 -13.94 2.64
N ASN A 43 -16.86 -12.90 1.97
CA ASN A 43 -17.62 -11.70 1.61
C ASN A 43 -17.47 -11.40 0.11
N ASN A 44 -18.59 -11.48 -0.60
CA ASN A 44 -18.62 -11.31 -2.06
C ASN A 44 -18.17 -9.92 -2.53
N ASP A 45 -18.40 -8.87 -1.74
CA ASP A 45 -18.00 -7.51 -2.12
C ASP A 45 -16.48 -7.33 -2.01
N ILE A 46 -15.86 -7.91 -0.96
CA ILE A 46 -14.40 -7.95 -0.81
C ILE A 46 -13.77 -8.82 -1.90
N ASP A 47 -14.33 -10.00 -2.13
CA ASP A 47 -13.82 -10.91 -3.17
C ASP A 47 -13.85 -10.24 -4.53
N LYS A 48 -14.98 -9.60 -4.88
CA LYS A 48 -15.11 -8.84 -6.12
C LYS A 48 -14.12 -7.67 -6.19
N PHE A 49 -13.98 -6.89 -5.12
CA PHE A 49 -13.04 -5.77 -5.09
C PHE A 49 -11.58 -6.19 -5.31
N ILE A 50 -11.16 -7.28 -4.67
CA ILE A 50 -9.82 -7.86 -4.85
C ILE A 50 -9.66 -8.37 -6.29
N GLN A 51 -10.63 -9.11 -6.81
CA GLN A 51 -10.61 -9.63 -8.19
C GLN A 51 -10.52 -8.49 -9.22
N ASP A 52 -11.35 -7.45 -9.10
CA ASP A 52 -11.34 -6.29 -9.99
C ASP A 52 -9.98 -5.57 -9.97
N THR A 53 -9.36 -5.47 -8.79
CA THR A 53 -8.01 -4.89 -8.63
C THR A 53 -6.95 -5.76 -9.32
N GLN A 54 -7.01 -7.08 -9.15
CA GLN A 54 -6.08 -8.03 -9.79
C GLN A 54 -6.19 -8.00 -11.33
N LEU A 55 -7.40 -7.85 -11.87
CA LEU A 55 -7.65 -7.79 -13.31
C LEU A 55 -7.17 -6.48 -13.95
N THR A 56 -7.11 -5.41 -13.17
CA THR A 56 -6.73 -4.07 -13.66
C THR A 56 -5.26 -3.73 -13.41
N ALA A 57 -4.59 -4.42 -12.48
CA ALA A 57 -3.19 -4.23 -12.13
C ALA A 57 -2.25 -4.30 -13.34
N ASN A 58 -1.38 -3.30 -13.48
CA ASN A 58 -0.37 -3.24 -14.53
C ASN A 58 1.02 -3.70 -14.03
N PHE A 59 1.20 -3.78 -12.70
CA PHE A 59 2.44 -4.16 -12.03
C PHE A 59 2.14 -5.00 -10.77
N TYR A 60 3.13 -5.78 -10.32
CA TYR A 60 2.97 -6.66 -9.15
C TYR A 60 2.71 -5.89 -7.85
N ASP A 61 3.16 -4.64 -7.74
CA ASP A 61 2.98 -3.83 -6.53
C ASP A 61 1.60 -3.16 -6.44
N GLN A 62 0.79 -3.28 -7.48
CA GLN A 62 -0.63 -2.92 -7.52
C GLN A 62 -1.56 -4.12 -7.25
N VAL A 63 -1.03 -5.34 -7.19
CA VAL A 63 -1.80 -6.55 -6.90
C VAL A 63 -2.22 -6.54 -5.44
N LEU A 64 -3.53 -6.55 -5.21
CA LEU A 64 -4.15 -6.72 -3.90
C LEU A 64 -4.48 -8.21 -3.69
N GLU A 65 -4.15 -8.76 -2.52
CA GLU A 65 -4.39 -10.17 -2.19
C GLU A 65 -5.43 -10.31 -1.06
N TRP A 66 -6.23 -11.37 -1.10
CA TRP A 66 -6.82 -11.91 0.12
C TRP A 66 -5.76 -12.71 0.85
N ILE A 67 -5.50 -12.35 2.10
CA ILE A 67 -4.48 -12.99 2.94
C ILE A 67 -5.21 -13.71 4.06
N PRO A 68 -5.32 -15.05 4.00
CA PRO A 68 -5.88 -15.84 5.08
C PRO A 68 -5.18 -15.53 6.41
N TYR A 69 -5.95 -15.33 7.48
CA TYR A 69 -5.39 -14.84 8.74
C TYR A 69 -4.40 -15.83 9.38
N ASP A 70 -4.57 -17.13 9.12
CA ASP A 70 -3.66 -18.19 9.55
C ASP A 70 -2.28 -18.16 8.85
N LYS A 71 -2.13 -17.35 7.80
CA LYS A 71 -0.83 -17.04 7.18
C LYS A 71 -0.07 -15.93 7.91
N LEU A 72 -0.68 -15.32 8.94
CA LEU A 72 -0.10 -14.26 9.76
C LEU A 72 0.19 -14.80 11.16
N TYR A 73 1.39 -14.54 11.67
CA TYR A 73 1.81 -15.00 12.99
C TYR A 73 2.69 -13.98 13.70
N ASN A 74 2.98 -14.21 14.98
CA ASN A 74 3.68 -13.25 15.85
C ASN A 74 3.02 -11.85 15.82
N ILE A 75 1.69 -11.84 15.92
CA ILE A 75 0.88 -10.63 15.86
C ILE A 75 1.02 -9.87 17.19
N ASN A 76 1.54 -8.65 17.12
CA ASN A 76 1.79 -7.80 18.28
C ASN A 76 1.13 -6.43 18.08
N TYR A 77 0.38 -5.97 19.07
CA TYR A 77 -0.21 -4.63 19.07
C TYR A 77 0.87 -3.55 19.10
N ILE A 78 0.71 -2.51 18.27
CA ILE A 78 1.59 -1.34 18.22
C ILE A 78 0.90 -0.14 18.86
N SER A 79 -0.27 0.24 18.34
CA SER A 79 -0.95 1.46 18.73
C SER A 79 -2.43 1.46 18.34
N LYS A 80 -3.16 2.41 18.90
CA LYS A 80 -4.54 2.74 18.53
C LYS A 80 -4.66 4.26 18.48
N ASP A 81 -5.27 4.77 17.42
CA ASP A 81 -5.57 6.19 17.24
C ASP A 81 -7.03 6.38 16.79
N GLY A 82 -7.37 7.60 16.34
CA GLY A 82 -8.70 7.92 15.82
C GLY A 82 -9.08 7.14 14.54
N PHE A 83 -8.10 6.61 13.81
CA PHE A 83 -8.29 5.87 12.57
C PHE A 83 -8.35 4.36 12.79
N GLY A 84 -7.89 3.85 13.93
CA GLY A 84 -8.10 2.45 14.29
C GLY A 84 -6.96 1.85 15.10
N LYS A 85 -6.81 0.52 15.02
CA LYS A 85 -5.74 -0.23 15.70
C LYS A 85 -4.71 -0.69 14.69
N VAL A 86 -3.45 -0.67 15.11
CA VAL A 86 -2.30 -1.07 14.31
C VAL A 86 -1.54 -2.18 15.02
N TYR A 87 -1.19 -3.22 14.28
CA TYR A 87 -0.43 -4.38 14.74
C TYR A 87 0.75 -4.64 13.80
N ARG A 88 1.77 -5.31 14.31
CA ARG A 88 2.85 -5.91 13.54
C ARG A 88 2.62 -7.41 13.47
N ALA A 89 2.84 -8.03 12.32
CA ALA A 89 2.80 -9.47 12.14
C ALA A 89 3.92 -9.94 11.22
N LYS A 90 4.22 -11.24 11.22
CA LYS A 90 4.97 -11.91 10.16
C LYS A 90 4.01 -12.57 9.18
N TRP A 91 4.31 -12.49 7.89
CA TRP A 91 3.53 -13.14 6.84
C TRP A 91 4.31 -14.33 6.26
N ILE A 92 3.75 -15.55 6.37
CA ILE A 92 4.41 -16.79 5.94
C ILE A 92 4.77 -16.74 4.46
N ASP A 93 3.77 -16.46 3.62
CA ASP A 93 3.91 -16.62 2.17
C ASP A 93 4.70 -15.46 1.54
N GLY A 94 4.48 -14.22 2.01
CA GLY A 94 4.97 -13.01 1.35
C GLY A 94 4.11 -12.60 0.14
N TYR A 95 4.42 -11.46 -0.48
CA TYR A 95 3.60 -10.91 -1.56
C TYR A 95 3.94 -11.52 -2.92
N ILE A 96 2.95 -11.54 -3.82
CA ILE A 96 3.16 -11.93 -5.22
C ILE A 96 4.16 -11.00 -5.89
N ASN A 97 5.20 -11.59 -6.48
CA ASN A 97 6.24 -10.89 -7.24
C ASN A 97 6.02 -11.05 -8.75
N ARG A 98 5.97 -12.29 -9.25
CA ARG A 98 5.73 -12.60 -10.67
C ARG A 98 5.18 -14.01 -10.82
N TRP A 99 4.67 -14.31 -12.01
CA TRP A 99 4.32 -15.68 -12.38
C TRP A 99 5.57 -16.48 -12.77
N ASP A 100 5.72 -17.68 -12.24
CA ASP A 100 6.76 -18.64 -12.62
C ASP A 100 6.19 -19.66 -13.61
N ASN A 101 6.62 -19.57 -14.87
CA ASN A 101 6.17 -20.46 -15.95
C ASN A 101 6.64 -21.91 -15.79
N ILE A 102 7.71 -22.18 -15.03
CA ILE A 102 8.23 -23.53 -14.83
C ILE A 102 7.43 -24.26 -13.75
N ASN A 103 7.18 -23.56 -12.64
CA ASN A 103 6.45 -24.12 -11.51
C ASN A 103 4.93 -23.93 -11.61
N GLU A 104 4.45 -23.22 -12.63
CA GLU A 104 3.04 -22.86 -12.85
C GLU A 104 2.39 -22.28 -11.60
N ASN A 105 3.12 -21.38 -10.92
CA ASN A 105 2.68 -20.78 -9.67
C ASN A 105 3.23 -19.36 -9.48
N TRP A 106 2.66 -18.62 -8.54
CA TRP A 106 3.14 -17.29 -8.15
C TRP A 106 4.45 -17.40 -7.37
N GLU A 107 5.51 -16.80 -7.89
CA GLU A 107 6.72 -16.52 -7.12
C GLU A 107 6.40 -15.45 -6.08
N ARG A 108 6.79 -15.73 -4.83
CA ARG A 108 6.56 -14.82 -3.70
C ARG A 108 7.86 -14.22 -3.18
N PHE A 109 7.78 -13.00 -2.70
CA PHE A 109 8.91 -12.29 -2.11
C PHE A 109 8.62 -11.87 -0.66
N ASN A 110 9.68 -11.71 0.13
CA ASN A 110 9.61 -11.32 1.54
C ASN A 110 8.81 -12.31 2.43
N SER A 111 8.90 -13.61 2.13
CA SER A 111 8.34 -14.67 2.98
C SER A 111 8.92 -14.60 4.39
N ASN A 112 8.08 -14.76 5.41
CA ASN A 112 8.36 -14.52 6.83
C ASN A 112 8.77 -13.08 7.19
N GLY A 113 8.62 -12.13 6.25
CA GLY A 113 8.84 -10.71 6.46
C GLY A 113 7.78 -10.08 7.35
N PHE A 114 8.11 -8.92 7.92
CA PHE A 114 7.16 -8.15 8.73
C PHE A 114 6.17 -7.39 7.85
N VAL A 115 4.93 -7.37 8.29
CA VAL A 115 3.82 -6.57 7.75
C VAL A 115 3.13 -5.81 8.88
N THR A 116 2.47 -4.72 8.51
CA THR A 116 1.60 -3.96 9.40
C THR A 116 0.15 -4.39 9.14
N LEU A 117 -0.61 -4.71 10.19
CA LEU A 117 -2.06 -4.90 10.10
C LEU A 117 -2.75 -3.66 10.64
N LYS A 118 -3.59 -3.01 9.83
CA LYS A 118 -4.38 -1.85 10.25
C LYS A 118 -5.87 -2.18 10.17
N SER A 119 -6.54 -2.23 11.32
CA SER A 119 -8.00 -2.35 11.42
C SER A 119 -8.63 -0.97 11.58
N LEU A 120 -9.61 -0.61 10.77
CA LEU A 120 -10.41 0.59 11.03
C LEU A 120 -11.46 0.32 12.12
N ASN A 121 -11.91 1.37 12.80
CA ASN A 121 -12.98 1.27 13.79
C ASN A 121 -14.27 0.74 13.13
N ASN A 122 -14.95 -0.22 13.76
CA ASN A 122 -16.18 -0.87 13.25
C ASN A 122 -16.02 -1.57 11.89
N SER A 123 -14.84 -2.11 11.59
CA SER A 123 -14.55 -2.84 10.35
C SER A 123 -15.15 -4.26 10.31
N GLU A 124 -15.96 -4.65 11.30
CA GLU A 124 -16.82 -5.86 11.23
C GLU A 124 -17.77 -5.81 10.03
N ASN A 125 -18.26 -4.61 9.70
CA ASN A 125 -18.96 -4.32 8.46
C ASN A 125 -17.98 -3.58 7.55
N VAL A 126 -17.72 -4.09 6.36
CA VAL A 126 -16.87 -3.42 5.37
C VAL A 126 -17.45 -2.03 5.09
N THR A 127 -16.78 -1.00 5.58
CA THR A 127 -17.24 0.38 5.39
C THR A 127 -16.73 0.92 4.05
N LEU A 128 -17.49 1.85 3.47
CA LEU A 128 -17.03 2.59 2.29
C LEU A 128 -15.71 3.32 2.56
N GLU A 129 -15.49 3.77 3.80
CA GLU A 129 -14.25 4.42 4.24
C GLU A 129 -13.05 3.48 4.14
N PHE A 130 -13.20 2.21 4.58
CA PHE A 130 -12.16 1.18 4.48
C PHE A 130 -11.76 0.91 3.03
N ILE A 131 -12.74 0.66 2.16
CA ILE A 131 -12.49 0.40 0.75
C ILE A 131 -11.89 1.62 0.07
N ASN A 132 -12.39 2.82 0.39
CA ASN A 132 -11.88 4.05 -0.20
C ASN A 132 -10.42 4.29 0.18
N GLU A 133 -10.00 4.04 1.44
CA GLU A 133 -8.59 4.17 1.83
C GLU A 133 -7.69 3.24 1.00
N ILE A 134 -8.10 1.99 0.78
CA ILE A 134 -7.35 1.05 -0.07
C ILE A 134 -7.29 1.55 -1.52
N ILE A 135 -8.41 2.02 -2.08
CA ILE A 135 -8.45 2.58 -3.43
C ILE A 135 -7.50 3.77 -3.55
N MET A 136 -7.46 4.66 -2.56
CA MET A 136 -6.53 5.81 -2.57
C MET A 136 -5.08 5.33 -2.59
N HIS A 137 -4.72 4.37 -1.73
CA HIS A 137 -3.38 3.76 -1.76
C HIS A 137 -3.03 3.19 -3.12
N LEU A 138 -3.95 2.45 -3.76
CA LEU A 138 -3.70 1.81 -5.07
C LEU A 138 -3.59 2.82 -6.21
N LYS A 139 -4.43 3.86 -6.22
CA LYS A 139 -4.42 4.91 -7.26
C LYS A 139 -3.15 5.76 -7.23
N THR A 140 -2.68 6.12 -6.04
CA THR A 140 -1.51 6.98 -5.88
C THR A 140 -0.19 6.21 -5.91
N ARG A 141 -0.19 4.92 -6.33
CA ARG A 141 1.08 4.21 -6.54
C ARG A 141 1.63 4.51 -7.91
N MET A 142 2.87 4.98 -7.93
CA MET A 142 3.69 4.93 -9.13
C MET A 142 4.36 3.55 -9.21
N PRO A 143 4.16 2.82 -10.32
CA PRO A 143 4.85 1.56 -10.55
C PRO A 143 6.35 1.60 -10.29
N GLY A 144 6.87 0.60 -9.60
CA GLY A 144 8.30 0.47 -9.32
C GLY A 144 8.88 1.52 -8.36
N LYS A 145 8.05 2.43 -7.83
CA LYS A 145 8.50 3.47 -6.89
C LYS A 145 7.82 3.31 -5.53
N ASN A 146 8.64 3.17 -4.50
CA ASN A 146 8.18 3.02 -3.12
C ASN A 146 7.93 4.39 -2.45
N LEU A 147 7.03 5.20 -3.00
CA LEU A 147 6.76 6.56 -2.50
C LEU A 147 5.61 6.62 -1.50
N ILE A 148 4.62 5.75 -1.71
CA ILE A 148 3.47 5.54 -0.84
C ILE A 148 3.58 4.15 -0.22
N VAL A 149 3.23 4.03 1.06
CA VAL A 149 3.19 2.72 1.75
C VAL A 149 2.34 1.73 0.96
N ARG A 150 2.89 0.55 0.67
CA ARG A 150 2.20 -0.48 -0.11
C ARG A 150 1.13 -1.16 0.72
N VAL A 151 -0.04 -1.34 0.10
CA VAL A 151 -1.06 -2.29 0.55
C VAL A 151 -0.80 -3.60 -0.18
N TYR A 152 -0.54 -4.67 0.56
CA TYR A 152 -0.39 -6.01 0.01
C TYR A 152 -1.75 -6.70 -0.15
N GLY A 153 -2.68 -6.44 0.77
CA GLY A 153 -3.92 -7.19 0.79
C GLY A 153 -4.85 -6.84 1.92
N ILE A 154 -5.88 -7.67 2.04
CA ILE A 154 -6.91 -7.62 3.06
C ILE A 154 -6.89 -8.96 3.80
N THR A 155 -7.06 -8.91 5.12
CA THR A 155 -7.29 -10.08 5.97
C THR A 155 -8.49 -9.81 6.89
N GLN A 156 -8.97 -10.82 7.60
CA GLN A 156 -10.01 -10.66 8.62
C GLN A 156 -9.60 -11.38 9.89
N ASP A 157 -9.68 -10.68 11.02
CA ASP A 157 -9.54 -11.28 12.33
C ASP A 157 -10.67 -12.31 12.55
N PRO A 158 -10.40 -13.61 12.72
CA PRO A 158 -11.43 -14.61 12.89
C PRO A 158 -12.20 -14.45 14.21
N GLU A 159 -11.59 -13.87 15.25
CA GLU A 159 -12.22 -13.64 16.55
C GLU A 159 -13.04 -12.36 16.54
N ALA A 160 -12.40 -11.24 16.20
CA ALA A 160 -13.04 -9.93 16.25
C ALA A 160 -13.88 -9.61 15.00
N LYS A 161 -13.81 -10.45 13.95
CA LYS A 161 -14.48 -10.28 12.64
C LYS A 161 -14.14 -8.99 11.89
N ASN A 162 -13.15 -8.24 12.38
CA ASN A 162 -12.70 -6.99 11.79
C ASN A 162 -11.84 -7.25 10.55
N TYR A 163 -12.18 -6.61 9.44
CA TYR A 163 -11.30 -6.54 8.28
C TYR A 163 -10.09 -5.65 8.55
N MET A 164 -8.94 -6.05 8.03
CA MET A 164 -7.66 -5.37 8.22
C MET A 164 -6.91 -5.23 6.90
N MET A 165 -6.32 -4.07 6.69
CA MET A 165 -5.34 -3.89 5.63
C MET A 165 -4.02 -4.50 6.05
N VAL A 166 -3.37 -5.22 5.14
CA VAL A 166 -2.00 -5.70 5.28
C VAL A 166 -1.08 -4.79 4.49
N LEU A 167 -0.21 -4.06 5.19
CA LEU A 167 0.63 -2.99 4.65
C LEU A 167 2.13 -3.32 4.83
N SER A 168 3.00 -2.65 4.08
CA SER A 168 4.45 -2.67 4.36
C SER A 168 4.76 -2.24 5.79
N TYR A 169 5.70 -2.95 6.43
CA TYR A 169 6.14 -2.64 7.79
C TYR A 169 7.32 -1.69 7.79
N ALA A 170 7.16 -0.56 8.46
CA ALA A 170 8.19 0.45 8.65
C ALA A 170 8.96 0.16 9.95
N GLU A 171 10.18 -0.38 9.84
CA GLU A 171 10.98 -0.81 10.98
C GLU A 171 11.25 0.32 11.98
N ASN A 172 11.41 1.54 11.49
CA ASN A 172 11.67 2.72 12.31
C ASN A 172 10.37 3.44 12.73
N GLY A 173 9.19 2.94 12.35
CA GLY A 173 7.90 3.58 12.66
C GLY A 173 7.72 4.89 11.89
N SER A 174 7.08 5.89 12.50
CA SER A 174 6.93 7.20 11.87
C SER A 174 8.27 7.95 11.80
N LEU A 175 8.40 8.90 10.88
CA LEU A 175 9.55 9.79 10.78
C LEU A 175 9.76 10.56 12.08
N ARG A 176 8.69 10.85 12.84
CA ARG A 176 8.80 11.41 14.19
C ARG A 176 9.61 10.48 15.09
N ASN A 177 9.21 9.21 15.18
CA ASN A 177 9.89 8.22 16.02
C ASN A 177 11.34 8.01 15.58
N ASP A 178 11.61 8.01 14.28
CA ASP A 178 12.95 7.82 13.76
C ASP A 178 13.86 9.00 14.10
N LEU A 179 13.39 10.23 13.89
CA LEU A 179 14.14 11.43 14.26
C LEU A 179 14.34 11.53 15.76
N ASP A 180 13.35 11.19 16.59
CA ASP A 180 13.49 11.28 18.04
C ASP A 180 14.60 10.35 18.58
N ARG A 181 14.91 9.25 17.86
CA ARG A 181 16.01 8.34 18.20
C ARG A 181 17.33 8.71 17.53
N ASN A 182 17.29 9.08 16.26
CA ASN A 182 18.46 9.09 15.37
C ASN A 182 18.81 10.49 14.83
N TYR A 183 18.21 11.56 15.34
CA TYR A 183 18.39 12.92 14.80
C TYR A 183 19.86 13.34 14.66
N TYR A 184 20.68 13.05 15.67
CA TYR A 184 22.08 13.45 15.70
C TYR A 184 22.98 12.67 14.73
N GLU A 185 22.53 11.50 14.28
CA GLU A 185 23.23 10.66 13.30
C GLU A 185 22.82 11.00 11.86
N LEU A 186 21.79 11.83 11.68
CA LEU A 186 21.20 12.12 10.39
C LEU A 186 22.07 13.08 9.56
N THR A 187 22.68 12.57 8.49
CA THR A 187 23.47 13.38 7.56
C THR A 187 22.59 14.36 6.76
N TRP A 188 23.21 15.44 6.27
CA TRP A 188 22.52 16.38 5.37
C TRP A 188 22.01 15.71 4.09
N GLU A 189 22.76 14.76 3.55
CA GLU A 189 22.34 13.98 2.39
C GLU A 189 21.07 13.17 2.67
N ALA A 190 20.99 12.52 3.84
CA ALA A 190 19.78 11.78 4.24
C ALA A 190 18.57 12.72 4.40
N LYS A 191 18.76 13.92 4.97
CA LYS A 191 17.70 14.94 5.06
C LYS A 191 17.17 15.35 3.68
N LEU A 192 18.06 15.60 2.72
CA LEU A 192 17.67 15.95 1.35
C LEU A 192 16.94 14.78 0.66
N LYS A 193 17.40 13.53 0.87
CA LYS A 193 16.72 12.33 0.37
C LYS A 193 15.31 12.18 0.96
N TYR A 194 15.12 12.43 2.26
CA TYR A 194 13.80 12.41 2.87
C TYR A 194 12.87 13.43 2.24
N LEU A 195 13.32 14.68 2.09
CA LEU A 195 12.54 15.75 1.46
C LEU A 195 12.17 15.41 0.01
N LEU A 196 13.12 14.83 -0.75
CA LEU A 196 12.88 14.38 -2.12
C LEU A 196 11.81 13.28 -2.16
N HIS A 197 11.92 12.24 -1.35
CA HIS A 197 10.95 11.13 -1.35
C HIS A 197 9.56 11.58 -0.90
N ILE A 198 9.47 12.47 0.11
CA ILE A 198 8.19 13.04 0.55
C ILE A 198 7.57 13.88 -0.57
N THR A 199 8.36 14.75 -1.22
CA THR A 199 7.88 15.57 -2.34
C THR A 199 7.41 14.71 -3.51
N LEU A 200 8.14 13.65 -3.86
CA LEU A 200 7.75 12.73 -4.92
C LEU A 200 6.47 11.95 -4.56
N GLY A 201 6.29 11.56 -3.29
CA GLY A 201 5.04 10.96 -2.81
C GLY A 201 3.85 11.92 -2.94
N LEU A 202 4.03 13.19 -2.56
CA LEU A 202 3.00 14.22 -2.74
C LEU A 202 2.70 14.51 -4.21
N GLN A 203 3.72 14.59 -5.04
CA GLN A 203 3.56 14.74 -6.49
C GLN A 203 2.69 13.61 -7.04
N SER A 204 2.95 12.36 -6.67
CA SER A 204 2.15 11.21 -7.12
C SER A 204 0.68 11.30 -6.69
N ILE A 205 0.40 11.81 -5.49
CA ILE A 205 -0.97 12.05 -5.02
C ILE A 205 -1.63 13.13 -5.88
N HIS A 206 -0.95 14.26 -6.10
CA HIS A 206 -1.49 15.40 -6.83
C HIS A 206 -1.69 15.12 -8.33
N GLU A 207 -0.82 14.31 -8.95
CA GLU A 207 -0.97 13.86 -10.35
C GLU A 207 -2.24 13.02 -10.56
N ASN A 208 -2.79 12.44 -9.50
CA ASN A 208 -4.08 11.75 -9.51
C ASN A 208 -5.26 12.69 -9.16
N GLU A 209 -5.05 14.01 -9.16
CA GLU A 209 -6.03 15.04 -8.79
C GLU A 209 -6.56 14.91 -7.34
N LEU A 210 -5.74 14.32 -6.47
CA LEU A 210 -6.06 14.08 -5.07
C LEU A 210 -5.29 15.05 -4.16
N ILE A 211 -5.83 15.26 -2.95
CA ILE A 211 -5.19 16.01 -1.87
C ILE A 211 -5.07 15.08 -0.66
N HIS A 212 -3.90 15.05 -0.02
CA HIS A 212 -3.64 14.17 1.14
C HIS A 212 -4.45 14.55 2.39
N ARG A 213 -4.58 15.86 2.66
CA ARG A 213 -5.35 16.47 3.78
C ARG A 213 -4.89 16.16 5.21
N ASP A 214 -4.00 15.21 5.40
CA ASP A 214 -3.44 14.89 6.73
C ASP A 214 -1.93 14.68 6.69
N LEU A 215 -1.22 15.52 5.93
CA LEU A 215 0.23 15.40 5.82
C LEU A 215 0.89 15.99 7.06
N HIS A 216 1.52 15.14 7.85
CA HIS A 216 2.36 15.55 8.97
C HIS A 216 3.44 14.48 9.22
N ILE A 217 4.40 14.78 10.09
CA ILE A 217 5.56 13.92 10.35
C ILE A 217 5.20 12.51 10.90
N GLY A 218 4.01 12.37 11.46
CA GLY A 218 3.47 11.09 11.93
C GLY A 218 2.94 10.21 10.79
N ASN A 219 2.50 10.83 9.69
CA ASN A 219 2.02 10.17 8.47
C ASN A 219 3.11 10.00 7.40
N ILE A 220 4.38 10.15 7.80
CA ILE A 220 5.54 9.72 7.03
C ILE A 220 6.15 8.52 7.77
N LEU A 221 6.28 7.37 7.12
CA LEU A 221 6.88 6.18 7.70
C LEU A 221 8.34 6.02 7.26
N SER A 222 9.21 5.61 8.18
CA SER A 222 10.63 5.36 7.93
C SER A 222 10.92 3.85 7.84
N PHE A 223 11.47 3.45 6.70
CA PHE A 223 11.77 2.05 6.37
C PHE A 223 13.23 1.67 6.63
N GLY A 224 14.00 2.60 7.23
CA GLY A 224 15.41 2.42 7.51
C GLY A 224 16.28 2.44 6.25
N ASN A 225 17.57 2.14 6.44
CA ASN A 225 18.55 2.22 5.37
C ASN A 225 18.71 0.87 4.68
N LYS A 226 17.67 0.42 3.96
CA LYS A 226 17.81 -0.67 2.99
C LYS A 226 18.29 -0.02 1.71
N SER A 227 19.51 -0.35 1.29
CA SER A 227 20.30 0.30 0.22
C SER A 227 19.63 0.44 -1.15
N PHE A 228 18.41 -0.07 -1.32
CA PHE A 228 17.66 -0.10 -2.59
C PHE A 228 16.20 0.38 -2.45
N GLU A 229 15.78 0.88 -1.29
CA GLU A 229 14.41 1.35 -1.06
C GLU A 229 14.38 2.81 -0.58
N ASN A 230 13.29 3.51 -0.91
CA ASN A 230 13.06 4.84 -0.37
C ASN A 230 13.02 4.78 1.16
N GLN A 231 13.86 5.58 1.80
CA GLN A 231 14.02 5.54 3.25
C GLN A 231 12.76 6.01 4.01
N VAL A 232 11.93 6.83 3.36
CA VAL A 232 10.66 7.32 3.89
C VAL A 232 9.56 7.25 2.85
N MET A 233 8.32 6.99 3.29
CA MET A 233 7.14 6.89 2.43
C MET A 233 5.95 7.58 3.09
N VAL A 234 5.04 8.12 2.27
CA VAL A 234 3.79 8.74 2.74
C VAL A 234 2.76 7.65 3.07
N THR A 235 2.02 7.83 4.16
CA THR A 235 0.89 6.98 4.59
C THR A 235 -0.28 7.86 5.05
N GLY A 236 -1.38 7.25 5.49
CA GLY A 236 -2.53 8.00 6.05
C GLY A 236 -3.55 8.44 5.00
N MET A 237 -3.82 7.58 4.01
CA MET A 237 -4.70 7.91 2.88
C MET A 237 -6.20 7.94 3.23
N GLY A 238 -6.58 7.66 4.48
CA GLY A 238 -7.99 7.63 4.91
C GLY A 238 -8.71 8.99 4.75
N LEU A 239 -7.94 10.09 4.78
CA LEU A 239 -8.46 11.43 4.51
C LEU A 239 -8.15 11.91 3.08
N CYS A 240 -7.64 11.09 2.17
CA CYS A 240 -7.37 11.56 0.81
C CYS A 240 -8.68 11.78 0.02
N LYS A 241 -8.80 12.90 -0.72
CA LYS A 241 -9.99 13.23 -1.53
C LYS A 241 -9.65 13.98 -2.83
N PRO A 242 -10.52 13.92 -3.86
CA PRO A 242 -10.37 14.73 -5.06
C PRO A 242 -10.42 16.23 -4.76
N ALA A 243 -9.56 17.01 -5.40
CA ALA A 243 -9.48 18.46 -5.21
C ALA A 243 -10.80 19.19 -5.55
N ILE A 244 -11.57 18.69 -6.52
CA ILE A 244 -12.80 19.34 -7.01
C ILE A 244 -13.94 19.31 -5.98
N LEU A 245 -13.95 18.34 -5.06
CA LEU A 245 -14.99 18.20 -4.03
C LEU A 245 -14.87 19.24 -2.89
N GLU A 246 -13.77 20.00 -2.82
CA GLU A 246 -13.47 20.92 -1.71
C GLU A 246 -14.42 22.12 -1.62
N ASN A 247 -15.08 22.52 -2.72
CA ASN A 247 -15.99 23.67 -2.71
C ASN A 247 -17.30 23.44 -1.92
N THR A 248 -17.48 22.31 -1.23
CA THR A 248 -18.79 21.93 -0.68
C THR A 248 -18.90 21.86 0.86
N LYS A 249 -17.80 21.81 1.63
CA LYS A 249 -17.87 21.79 3.11
C LYS A 249 -16.64 22.43 3.81
N ASN A 250 -16.86 23.52 4.55
CA ASN A 250 -15.90 24.19 5.44
C ASN A 250 -15.59 23.38 6.73
N SER A 251 -15.15 22.13 6.60
CA SER A 251 -14.71 21.34 7.77
C SER A 251 -13.20 21.37 7.88
N ILE A 252 -12.65 21.77 9.03
CA ILE A 252 -11.23 21.66 9.35
C ILE A 252 -10.85 20.17 9.40
N TYR A 253 -9.79 19.80 8.70
CA TYR A 253 -9.26 18.45 8.64
C TYR A 253 -7.73 18.47 8.84
N GLY A 254 -7.17 17.34 9.27
CA GLY A 254 -5.74 17.22 9.55
C GLY A 254 -5.33 17.67 10.96
N VAL A 255 -4.03 17.70 11.22
CA VAL A 255 -3.44 18.03 12.52
C VAL A 255 -3.23 19.55 12.61
N LEU A 256 -3.86 20.23 13.59
CA LEU A 256 -3.98 21.70 13.66
C LEU A 256 -2.70 22.51 13.36
N PRO A 257 -1.50 22.17 13.90
CA PRO A 257 -0.24 22.84 13.53
C PRO A 257 0.17 22.78 12.05
N TYR A 258 -0.45 21.89 11.26
CA TYR A 258 -0.19 21.66 9.84
C TYR A 258 -1.32 22.18 8.93
N VAL A 259 -2.39 22.74 9.50
CA VAL A 259 -3.52 23.28 8.75
C VAL A 259 -3.14 24.67 8.22
N ALA A 260 -3.38 24.89 6.93
CA ALA A 260 -3.13 26.17 6.29
C ALA A 260 -4.13 27.25 6.80
N PRO A 261 -3.76 28.54 6.82
CA PRO A 261 -4.56 29.59 7.45
C PRO A 261 -5.82 30.03 6.67
N GLU A 262 -5.94 29.73 5.38
CA GLU A 262 -7.12 30.00 4.53
C GLU A 262 -8.39 29.24 4.93
#